data_AF-A0A9X0KWH5-F1
#
_entry.id   AF-A0A9X0KWH5-F1
#
_cell.length_a   1.000
_cell.length_b   1.000
_cell.length_c   1.000
_cell.angle_alpha   90.00
_cell.angle_beta   90.00
_cell.angle_gamma   90.00
#
_symmetry.space_group_name_H-M   'P 1'
#
loop_
_entity.id
_entity.type
_entity.pdbx_description
1 polymer ?
#
loop_
_entity_poly.entity_id
_entity_poly.type
_entity_poly.pdbx_seq_one_letter_code
_entity_poly.pdbx_strand_id
1 'polypeptide(L)' 'MQVEQLKDIQAYVRRTADDLERVSANLAGHLLYLERTSRPHEAQEVSERIVGLRASVDGLRGVFR' A
#
# COMPACT_ATOMS: atom_id res chain seq x y z
N MET A 1 28.49 -6.43 -11.76
CA MET A 1 28.17 -5.11 -11.16
C MET A 1 26.74 -4.65 -11.51
N GLN A 2 26.36 -4.51 -12.80
CA GLN A 2 24.98 -4.11 -13.18
C GLN A 2 23.89 -5.10 -12.73
N VAL A 3 24.16 -6.41 -12.80
CA VAL A 3 23.19 -7.45 -12.38
C VAL A 3 22.89 -7.39 -10.88
N GLU A 4 23.89 -7.12 -10.04
CA GLU A 4 23.68 -6.99 -8.59
C GLU A 4 22.85 -5.74 -8.25
N GLN A 5 23.13 -4.62 -8.91
CA GLN A 5 22.31 -3.41 -8.77
C GLN A 5 20.85 -3.63 -9.15
N LEU A 6 20.58 -4.41 -10.22
CA LEU A 6 19.21 -4.75 -10.60
C LEU A 6 18.52 -5.63 -9.56
N LYS A 7 19.22 -6.59 -8.96
CA LYS A 7 18.69 -7.42 -7.86
C LYS A 7 18.37 -6.58 -6.62
N ASP A 8 19.23 -5.62 -6.28
CA ASP A 8 19.02 -4.72 -5.14
C ASP A 8 17.78 -3.84 -5.36
N ILE A 9 17.62 -3.29 -6.55
CA ILE A 9 16.44 -2.51 -6.93
C ILE A 9 15.19 -3.40 -6.87
N GLN A 10 15.25 -4.63 -7.39
CA GLN A 10 14.12 -5.56 -7.33
C GLN A 10 13.74 -5.91 -5.89
N ALA A 11 14.72 -6.15 -5.02
CA ALA A 11 14.49 -6.42 -3.61
C ALA A 11 13.91 -5.20 -2.87
N TYR A 12 14.39 -4.01 -3.20
CA TYR A 12 13.85 -2.76 -2.66
C TYR A 12 12.40 -2.54 -3.08
N VAL A 13 12.08 -2.68 -4.36
CA VAL A 13 10.70 -2.53 -4.87
C VAL A 13 9.74 -3.53 -4.23
N ARG A 14 10.18 -4.78 -4.04
CA ARG A 14 9.38 -5.79 -3.32
C ARG A 14 9.10 -5.38 -1.87
N ARG A 15 10.13 -4.99 -1.11
CA ARG A 15 9.96 -4.52 0.27
C ARG A 15 9.03 -3.32 0.36
N THR A 16 9.20 -2.34 -0.54
CA THR A 16 8.32 -1.17 -0.59
C THR A 16 6.87 -1.58 -0.84
N ALA A 17 6.61 -2.53 -1.75
CA ALA A 17 5.25 -3.02 -1.98
C ALA A 17 4.67 -3.68 -0.71
N ASP A 18 5.44 -4.51 -0.01
CA ASP A 18 5.01 -5.17 1.22
C ASP A 18 4.74 -4.16 2.35
N ASP A 19 5.55 -3.10 2.46
CA ASP A 19 5.36 -2.02 3.43
C ASP A 19 4.06 -1.24 3.14
N LEU A 20 3.77 -0.93 1.86
CA LEU A 20 2.53 -0.27 1.48
C LEU A 20 1.29 -1.14 1.75
N GLU A 21 1.38 -2.47 1.56
CA GLU A 21 0.30 -3.38 1.96
C GLU A 21 0.04 -3.35 3.46
N ARG A 22 1.10 -3.32 4.27
CA ARG A 22 0.99 -3.24 5.73
C ARG A 22 0.31 -1.94 6.17
N VAL A 23 0.67 -0.81 5.56
CA VAL A 23 0.02 0.48 5.81
C VAL A 23 -1.46 0.42 5.39
N SER A 24 -1.76 -0.13 4.21
CA SER A 24 -3.14 -0.32 3.75
C SER A 24 -3.96 -1.18 4.72
N ALA A 25 -3.39 -2.26 5.26
CA ALA A 25 -4.07 -3.13 6.24
C ALA A 25 -4.35 -2.40 7.56
N ASN A 26 -3.40 -1.60 8.05
CA ASN A 26 -3.61 -0.78 9.24
C ASN A 26 -4.73 0.26 9.03
N LEU A 27 -4.75 0.91 7.87
CA LEU A 27 -5.79 1.87 7.51
C LEU A 27 -7.17 1.20 7.41
N ALA A 28 -7.24 -0.04 6.92
CA ALA A 28 -8.50 -0.80 6.91
C ALA A 28 -9.04 -1.05 8.33
N GLY A 29 -8.15 -1.33 9.29
CA GLY A 29 -8.53 -1.39 10.72
C GLY A 29 -9.06 -0.06 11.25
N HIS A 30 -8.44 1.06 10.85
CA HIS A 30 -8.90 2.39 11.24
C HIS A 30 -10.24 2.77 10.58
N LEU A 31 -10.45 2.40 9.32
CA LEU A 31 -11.71 2.61 8.61
C LEU A 31 -12.88 1.96 9.37
N LEU A 32 -12.72 0.72 9.82
CA LEU A 32 -13.74 0.03 10.64
C LEU A 32 -14.08 0.78 11.93
N TYR A 33 -13.10 1.45 12.54
CA TYR A 33 -13.34 2.30 13.70
C TYR A 33 -14.14 3.57 13.35
N LEU A 34 -13.81 4.23 12.23
CA LEU A 34 -14.51 5.43 11.77
C LEU A 34 -15.97 5.15 11.37
N GLU A 35 -16.22 4.01 10.73
CA GLU A 35 -17.56 3.55 10.38
C GLU A 35 -18.42 3.31 11.63
N ARG A 36 -17.83 2.72 12.69
CA ARG A 36 -18.51 2.48 13.97
C ARG A 36 -18.75 3.75 14.79
N THR A 37 -17.97 4.79 14.58
CA THR A 37 -18.07 6.07 15.29
C THR A 37 -18.82 7.14 14.48
N SER A 38 -19.48 6.75 13.39
CA SER A 38 -20.28 7.62 12.53
C SER A 38 -19.52 8.85 12.04
N ARG A 39 -18.27 8.65 11.59
CA ARG A 39 -17.41 9.67 10.98
C ARG A 39 -17.31 9.48 9.46
N PRO A 40 -18.37 9.77 8.69
CA PRO A 40 -18.47 9.37 7.28
C PRO A 40 -17.43 10.05 6.38
N HIS A 41 -17.11 11.32 6.61
CA HIS A 41 -16.12 12.04 5.82
C HIS A 41 -14.71 11.48 6.02
N GLU A 42 -14.30 11.27 7.28
CA GLU A 42 -13.00 10.65 7.60
C GLU A 42 -12.91 9.22 7.05
N ALA A 43 -13.99 8.44 7.15
CA ALA A 43 -14.07 7.09 6.60
C ALA A 43 -13.87 7.09 5.07
N GLN A 44 -14.50 8.04 4.36
CA GLN A 44 -14.32 8.18 2.92
C GLN A 44 -12.87 8.51 2.56
N GLU A 45 -12.25 9.49 3.22
CA GLU A 45 -10.85 9.86 2.96
C GLU A 45 -9.89 8.68 3.20
N VAL A 46 -10.10 7.91 4.28
CA VAL A 46 -9.28 6.73 4.58
C VAL A 46 -9.50 5.63 3.53
N SER A 47 -10.73 5.43 3.07
CA SER A 47 -11.05 4.48 2.00
C SER A 47 -10.34 4.82 0.70
N GLU A 48 -10.37 6.09 0.28
CA GLU A 48 -9.67 6.57 -0.92
C GLU A 48 -8.15 6.36 -0.82
N ARG A 49 -7.55 6.60 0.35
CA ARG A 49 -6.14 6.32 0.61
C ARG A 49 -5.80 4.84 0.50
N ILE A 50 -6.65 3.95 1.03
CA ILE A 50 -6.47 2.49 0.91
C ILE A 50 -6.47 2.08 -0.57
N VAL A 51 -7.40 2.61 -1.37
CA VAL A 51 -7.45 2.33 -2.81
C VAL A 51 -6.17 2.78 -3.52
N GLY A 52 -5.69 4.00 -3.24
CA GLY A 52 -4.44 4.51 -3.83
C GLY A 52 -3.20 3.70 -3.45
N LEU A 53 -3.12 3.22 -2.19
CA LEU A 53 -2.03 2.35 -1.75
C LEU A 53 -2.04 1.01 -2.47
N ARG A 54 -3.22 0.38 -2.61
CA ARG A 54 -3.36 -0.89 -3.34
C ARG A 54 -2.96 -0.76 -4.81
N ALA A 55 -3.39 0.31 -5.48
CA ALA A 55 -2.96 0.60 -6.84
C ALA A 55 -1.43 0.78 -6.95
N SER A 56 -0.81 1.41 -5.96
CA SER A 56 0.65 1.56 -5.89
C SER A 56 1.37 0.21 -5.72
N VAL A 57 0.84 -0.66 -4.85
CA VAL A 57 1.34 -2.03 -4.65
C VAL A 57 1.28 -2.83 -5.96
N ASP A 58 0.14 -2.78 -6.64
CA ASP A 58 -0.06 -3.47 -7.92
C ASP A 58 0.93 -2.97 -8.98
N GLY A 59 1.14 -1.65 -9.05
CA GLY A 59 2.14 -1.03 -9.91
C GLY A 59 3.56 -1.53 -9.62
N LEU A 60 3.98 -1.53 -8.35
CA LEU A 60 5.31 -2.00 -7.94
C LEU A 60 5.53 -3.48 -8.23
N ARG A 61 4.52 -4.32 -7.99
CA ARG A 61 4.58 -5.76 -8.30
C ARG A 61 4.58 -6.05 -9.80
N GLY A 62 4.03 -5.14 -10.60
CA GLY A 62 4.03 -5.22 -12.05
C GLY A 62 5.38 -4.92 -12.72
N VAL A 63 6.30 -4.22 -12.04
CA VAL A 63 7.59 -3.77 -12.63
C VAL A 63 8.48 -4.92 -13.10
N PHE A 64 8.40 -6.09 -12.45
CA PHE A 64 9.27 -7.24 -12.70
C PHE A 64 8.50 -8.51 -13.08
N ARG A 65 7.28 -8.37 -13.61
CA ARG A 65 6.52 -9.49 -14.18
C ARG A 65 6.99 -9.82 -15.59
#